data_AF-T1U8L2-F1
#
_entry.id   AF-T1U8L2-F1
#
_cell.length_a   1.000
_cell.length_b   1.000
_cell.length_c   1.000
_cell.angle_alpha   90.00
_cell.angle_beta   90.00
_cell.angle_gamma   90.00
#
_symmetry.space_group_name_H-M   'P 1'
#
loop_
_entity.id
_entity.type
_entity.pdbx_description
1 polymer ?
#
loop_
_entity_poly.entity_id
_entity_poly.type
_entity_poly.pdbx_seq_one_letter_code
_entity_poly.pdbx_strand_id
1 'polypeptide(L)'
;MQKSLDSLLENLRAEIDVLDNELSDLLDKRLEVALKIALIKQENPIYCPKREQEILKRLNQRGFKHLNEEILTSFYAEVFKISRKFQENALKELKK
;
A
#
# COMPACT_ATOMS: atom_id res chain seq x y z
N MET A 1 -3.98 28.88 -28.23
CA MET A 1 -3.82 27.40 -28.20
C MET A 1 -3.06 26.92 -26.96
N GLN A 2 -1.86 27.45 -26.67
CA GLN A 2 -1.05 27.03 -25.51
C GLN A 2 -1.78 27.07 -24.15
N LYS A 3 -2.50 28.17 -23.87
CA LYS A 3 -3.24 28.40 -22.61
C LYS A 3 -4.31 27.31 -22.30
N SER A 4 -4.80 26.60 -23.32
CA SER A 4 -5.81 25.55 -23.16
C SER A 4 -5.20 24.19 -22.80
N LEU A 5 -3.97 23.93 -23.25
CA LEU A 5 -3.26 22.70 -22.92
C LEU A 5 -2.77 22.75 -21.47
N ASP A 6 -2.22 23.89 -21.06
CA ASP A 6 -1.76 24.11 -19.70
C ASP A 6 -2.92 23.94 -18.69
N SER A 7 -4.11 24.48 -19.01
CA SER A 7 -5.29 24.29 -18.17
C SER A 7 -5.76 22.84 -18.07
N LEU A 8 -5.69 22.06 -19.16
CA LEU A 8 -6.05 20.64 -19.14
C LEU A 8 -5.06 19.84 -18.30
N LEU A 9 -3.77 20.14 -18.42
CA LEU A 9 -2.71 19.49 -17.66
C LEU A 9 -2.86 19.74 -16.15
N GLU A 10 -3.14 20.98 -15.74
CA GLU A 10 -3.34 21.31 -14.33
C GLU A 10 -4.58 20.62 -13.75
N ASN A 11 -5.66 20.48 -14.52
CA ASN A 11 -6.84 19.72 -14.08
C ASN A 11 -6.51 18.25 -13.85
N LEU A 12 -5.80 17.61 -14.78
CA LEU A 12 -5.40 16.21 -14.63
C LEU A 12 -4.42 15.99 -13.46
N ARG A 13 -3.55 16.97 -13.18
CA ARG A 13 -2.67 16.93 -12.00
C ARG A 13 -3.45 17.05 -10.71
N ALA A 14 -4.43 17.95 -10.65
CA ALA A 14 -5.32 18.05 -9.50
C ALA A 14 -6.11 16.75 -9.26
N GLU A 15 -6.52 16.04 -10.32
CA GLU A 15 -7.11 14.71 -10.20
C GLU A 15 -6.13 13.69 -9.58
N ILE A 16 -4.86 13.71 -9.98
CA ILE A 16 -3.81 12.86 -9.37
C ILE A 16 -3.59 13.24 -7.90
N ASP A 17 -3.51 14.52 -7.57
CA ASP A 17 -3.31 14.98 -6.19
C ASP A 17 -4.43 14.47 -5.27
N VAL A 18 -5.68 14.49 -5.73
CA VAL A 18 -6.82 13.93 -4.98
C VAL A 18 -6.65 12.41 -4.78
N LEU A 19 -6.29 11.67 -5.84
CA LEU A 19 -6.07 10.23 -5.74
C LEU A 19 -4.89 9.88 -4.81
N ASP A 20 -3.83 10.67 -4.81
CA ASP A 20 -2.64 10.47 -3.97
C ASP A 20 -2.95 10.73 -2.49
N ASN A 21 -3.78 11.73 -2.18
CA ASN A 21 -4.29 11.95 -0.83
C ASN A 21 -5.07 10.73 -0.34
N GLU A 22 -6.00 10.21 -1.15
CA GLU A 22 -6.77 9.01 -0.80
C GLU A 22 -5.88 7.77 -0.65
N LEU A 23 -4.88 7.61 -1.52
CA LEU A 23 -3.94 6.49 -1.46
C LEU A 23 -3.11 6.52 -0.17
N SER A 24 -2.70 7.72 0.26
CA SER A 24 -1.95 7.93 1.50
C SER A 24 -2.79 7.61 2.73
N ASP A 25 -4.03 8.09 2.78
CA ASP A 25 -4.99 7.79 3.85
C ASP A 25 -5.28 6.29 3.95
N LEU A 26 -5.40 5.60 2.81
CA LEU A 26 -5.62 4.15 2.77
C LEU A 26 -4.39 3.37 3.25
N LEU A 27 -3.19 3.82 2.89
CA LEU A 27 -1.95 3.20 3.37
C LEU A 27 -1.79 3.37 4.88
N ASP A 28 -2.09 4.55 5.43
CA ASP A 28 -2.02 4.80 6.87
C ASP A 28 -3.00 3.91 7.65
N LYS A 29 -4.27 3.86 7.21
CA LYS A 29 -5.28 2.93 7.77
C LYS A 29 -4.83 1.48 7.68
N ARG A 30 -4.18 1.09 6.57
CA ARG A 30 -3.63 -0.27 6.42
C ARG A 30 -2.54 -0.56 7.45
N LEU A 31 -1.68 0.42 7.76
CA LEU A 31 -0.65 0.28 8.80
C LEU A 31 -1.27 0.21 10.20
N GLU A 32 -2.33 0.95 10.48
CA GLU A 32 -3.07 0.83 11.75
C GLU A 32 -3.59 -0.61 11.97
N VAL A 33 -4.12 -1.24 10.92
CA VAL A 33 -4.53 -2.65 10.98
C VAL A 33 -3.30 -3.58 11.14
N ALA A 34 -2.20 -3.29 10.46
CA ALA A 34 -0.96 -4.06 10.60
C ALA A 34 -0.37 -3.99 12.01
N LEU A 35 -0.49 -2.83 12.70
CA LEU A 35 -0.13 -2.67 14.10
C LEU A 35 -0.95 -3.61 14.98
N LYS A 36 -2.28 -3.60 14.84
CA LYS A 36 -3.18 -4.51 15.57
C LYS A 36 -2.79 -5.98 15.38
N ILE A 37 -2.45 -6.37 14.14
CA ILE A 37 -1.95 -7.72 13.84
C ILE A 37 -0.63 -8.01 14.56
N ALA A 38 0.33 -7.07 14.55
CA ALA A 38 1.62 -7.25 15.23
C ALA A 38 1.45 -7.44 16.74
N LEU A 39 0.55 -6.69 17.36
CA LEU A 39 0.22 -6.79 18.79
C LEU A 39 -0.37 -8.15 19.19
N ILE A 40 -1.08 -8.82 18.27
CA ILE A 40 -1.60 -10.18 18.47
C ILE A 40 -0.48 -11.22 18.26
N LYS A 41 0.40 -10.98 17.28
CA LYS A 41 1.44 -11.91 16.83
C LYS A 41 2.77 -11.75 17.55
N GLN A 42 2.82 -11.24 18.79
CA GLN A 42 4.09 -10.87 19.47
C GLN A 42 5.18 -11.95 19.43
N GLU A 43 4.78 -13.22 19.57
CA GLU A 43 5.67 -14.40 19.58
C GLU A 43 5.83 -15.06 18.20
N ASN A 44 5.16 -14.54 17.16
CA ASN A 44 5.13 -15.11 15.82
C ASN A 44 5.87 -14.20 14.81
N PRO A 45 6.48 -14.76 13.76
CA PRO A 45 7.17 -13.96 12.76
C PRO A 45 6.22 -13.00 12.03
N ILE A 46 6.69 -11.77 11.82
CA ILE A 46 5.98 -10.74 11.04
C ILE A 46 5.92 -11.14 9.57
N TYR A 47 7.05 -11.57 9.00
CA TYR A 47 7.11 -12.01 7.60
C TYR A 47 6.29 -13.28 7.38
N CYS A 48 5.33 -13.21 6.46
CA CYS A 48 4.44 -14.32 6.13
C CYS A 48 4.30 -14.43 4.59
N PRO A 49 5.27 -15.07 3.90
CA PRO A 49 5.30 -15.11 2.43
C PRO A 49 4.04 -15.74 1.83
N LYS A 50 3.51 -16.80 2.47
CA LYS A 50 2.26 -17.43 2.06
C LYS A 50 1.10 -16.42 2.03
N ARG A 51 1.00 -15.56 3.06
CA ARG A 51 -0.06 -14.56 3.14
C ARG A 51 0.11 -13.46 2.07
N GLU A 52 1.34 -13.06 1.79
CA GLU A 52 1.64 -12.07 0.74
C GLU A 52 1.27 -12.61 -0.65
N GLN A 53 1.58 -13.88 -0.94
CA GLN A 53 1.16 -14.56 -2.17
C GLN A 53 -0.37 -14.68 -2.29
N GLU A 54 -1.08 -15.00 -1.22
CA GLU A 54 -2.55 -15.04 -1.22
C GLU A 54 -3.18 -13.68 -1.55
N ILE A 55 -2.59 -12.59 -1.05
CA ILE A 55 -3.05 -11.23 -1.35
C ILE A 55 -2.87 -10.92 -2.84
N LEU A 56 -1.69 -11.20 -3.40
CA LEU A 56 -1.41 -10.99 -4.83
C LEU A 56 -2.34 -11.81 -5.71
N LYS A 57 -2.49 -13.11 -5.42
CA LYS A 57 -3.39 -14.00 -6.18
C LYS A 57 -4.83 -13.48 -6.19
N ARG A 58 -5.34 -13.04 -5.04
CA ARG A 58 -6.68 -12.46 -4.93
C ARG A 58 -6.81 -11.15 -5.73
N LEU A 59 -5.78 -10.30 -5.71
CA LEU A 59 -5.81 -9.02 -6.42
C LEU A 59 -5.74 -9.17 -7.94
N ASN A 60 -4.91 -10.11 -8.43
CA ASN A 60 -4.80 -10.43 -9.85
C ASN A 60 -6.12 -10.89 -10.47
N GLN A 61 -7.05 -11.42 -9.66
CA GLN A 61 -8.37 -11.89 -10.11
C GLN A 61 -9.41 -10.77 -10.26
N ARG A 62 -9.12 -9.53 -9.86
CA ARG A 62 -10.13 -8.45 -9.82
C ARG A 62 -10.43 -7.79 -11.19
N GLY A 63 -9.70 -8.14 -12.25
CA GLY A 63 -9.99 -7.67 -13.61
C GLY A 63 -9.82 -6.15 -13.79
N PHE A 64 -8.74 -5.57 -13.26
CA PHE A 64 -8.45 -4.15 -13.40
C PHE A 64 -8.14 -3.76 -14.85
N LYS A 65 -8.52 -2.53 -15.25
CA LYS A 65 -8.31 -2.01 -16.61
C LYS A 65 -6.83 -1.81 -16.95
N HIS A 66 -6.02 -1.36 -15.98
CA HIS A 66 -4.61 -0.98 -16.19
C HIS A 66 -3.63 -1.67 -15.22
N LEU A 67 -4.11 -2.33 -14.16
CA LEU A 67 -3.26 -3.04 -13.22
C LEU A 67 -3.11 -4.50 -13.66
N ASN A 68 -1.93 -4.84 -14.17
CA ASN A 68 -1.54 -6.21 -14.47
C ASN A 68 -0.79 -6.85 -13.28
N GLU A 69 -0.46 -8.13 -13.41
CA GLU A 69 0.23 -8.89 -12.37
C GLU A 69 1.61 -8.31 -12.00
N GLU A 70 2.37 -7.80 -12.98
CA GLU A 70 3.69 -7.23 -12.76
C GLU A 70 3.62 -5.93 -11.94
N ILE A 71 2.69 -5.04 -12.29
CA ILE A 71 2.44 -3.78 -11.58
C ILE A 71 1.97 -4.07 -10.16
N LEU A 72 1.01 -4.99 -9.99
CA LEU A 72 0.51 -5.38 -8.66
C LEU A 72 1.61 -5.98 -7.80
N THR A 73 2.44 -6.85 -8.37
CA THR A 73 3.54 -7.49 -7.64
C THR A 73 4.57 -6.46 -7.18
N SER A 74 4.99 -5.57 -8.07
CA SER A 74 5.98 -4.53 -7.75
C SER A 74 5.46 -3.55 -6.71
N PHE A 75 4.22 -3.07 -6.86
CA PHE A 75 3.60 -2.15 -5.91
C PHE A 75 3.45 -2.79 -4.53
N TYR A 76 2.86 -4.00 -4.46
CA TYR A 76 2.62 -4.64 -3.17
C TYR A 76 3.88 -5.15 -2.50
N ALA A 77 4.95 -5.47 -3.24
CA ALA A 77 6.25 -5.79 -2.65
C ALA A 77 6.76 -4.66 -1.74
N GLU A 78 6.68 -3.40 -2.20
CA GLU A 78 7.03 -2.24 -1.38
C GLU A 78 6.04 -2.01 -0.25
N VAL A 79 4.72 -2.14 -0.49
CA VAL A 79 3.71 -2.05 0.58
C VAL A 79 3.98 -3.08 1.69
N PHE A 80 4.32 -4.33 1.34
CA PHE A 80 4.64 -5.36 2.32
C PHE A 80 5.92 -5.03 3.08
N LYS A 81 6.95 -4.56 2.39
CA LYS A 81 8.22 -4.14 3.01
C LYS A 81 8.03 -2.99 4.01
N ILE A 82 7.26 -1.96 3.64
CA ILE A 82 6.87 -0.85 4.54
C ILE A 82 6.12 -1.40 5.76
N SER A 83 5.10 -2.23 5.53
CA SER A 83 4.29 -2.85 6.57
C SER A 83 5.12 -3.64 7.57
N ARG A 84 6.04 -4.50 7.09
CA ARG A 84 6.90 -5.31 7.97
C ARG A 84 7.82 -4.43 8.81
N LYS A 85 8.49 -3.47 8.19
CA LYS A 85 9.40 -2.54 8.90
C LYS A 85 8.66 -1.73 9.98
N PHE A 86 7.47 -1.25 9.65
CA PHE A 86 6.61 -0.54 10.61
C PHE A 86 6.23 -1.44 11.80
N GLN A 87 5.77 -2.67 11.55
CA GLN A 87 5.41 -3.63 12.59
C GLN A 87 6.60 -3.98 13.49
N GLU A 88 7.78 -4.20 12.91
CA GLU A 88 9.01 -4.48 13.65
C GLU A 88 9.40 -3.33 14.58
N ASN A 89 9.29 -2.09 14.10
CA ASN A 89 9.61 -0.91 14.91
C ASN A 89 8.62 -0.72 16.05
N ALA A 90 7.33 -0.88 15.80
CA ALA A 90 6.30 -0.77 16.83
C ALA A 90 6.49 -1.80 17.96
N LEU A 91 6.80 -3.06 17.63
CA LEU A 91 7.08 -4.08 18.64
C LEU A 91 8.38 -3.81 19.41
N LYS A 92 9.39 -3.20 18.79
CA LYS A 92 10.63 -2.78 19.48
C LYS A 92 10.36 -1.67 20.48
N GLU A 93 9.53 -0.69 20.13
CA GLU A 93 9.20 0.44 21.00
C GLU A 93 8.40 0.02 22.23
N LEU A 94 7.54 -1.00 22.12
CA LEU A 94 6.77 -1.55 23.25
C LEU A 94 7.62 -2.36 24.24
N LYS A 95 8.78 -2.85 23.81
CA LYS A 95 9.72 -3.64 24.64
C LYS A 95 10.80 -2.77 25.30
N LYS A 96 10.86 -1.48 24.98
CA LYS A 96 11.72 -0.50 25.65
C LYS A 96 11.08 -0.04 26.95
#